data_AF-U4V9C4-F1
#
_entry.id   AF-U4V9C4-F1
#
_cell.length_a   1.000
_cell.length_b   1.000
_cell.length_c   1.000
_cell.angle_alpha   90.00
_cell.angle_beta   90.00
_cell.angle_gamma   90.00
#
_symmetry.space_group_name_H-M   'P 1'
#
loop_
_entity.id
_entity.type
_entity.pdbx_description
1 polymer ?
#
loop_
_entity_poly.entity_id
_entity_poly.type
_entity_poly.pdbx_seq_one_letter_code
_entity_poly.pdbx_strand_id
1 'polypeptide(L)'
;MQSLADCILKAETDYARDRVFNEGEGVSLALEVARSTTRPVILVDTQDNPGAGGTGDSTGLIRQLLEQRAGDAIVAFVFDPQAAEIAHRQGGTGARFKTEIGGRSGPDGITPLKAEFEVLALGNGKFNGTGEFYAGGSAIDIGLTALLRISGTGVSVIVGSRRSQAGTQAIFFHLGIDPKRVGIITLKSSVHFRQTSSR
;
A
#
# COMPACT_ATOMS: atom_id res chain seq x y z
N MET A 1 -28.97 31.13 20.72
CA MET A 1 -29.07 29.71 20.35
C MET A 1 -27.85 29.41 19.50
N GLN A 2 -26.95 28.55 19.97
CA GLN A 2 -25.71 28.24 19.25
C GLN A 2 -26.07 27.47 17.97
N SER A 3 -25.49 27.83 16.82
CA SER A 3 -25.86 27.19 15.56
C SER A 3 -25.34 25.75 15.53
N LEU A 4 -26.00 24.87 14.77
CA LEU A 4 -25.53 23.50 14.57
C LEU A 4 -24.09 23.48 14.03
N ALA A 5 -23.71 24.45 13.19
CA ALA A 5 -22.36 24.59 12.66
C ALA A 5 -21.33 24.86 13.78
N ASP A 6 -21.66 25.75 14.74
CA ASP A 6 -20.77 26.06 15.86
C ASP A 6 -20.61 24.87 16.81
N CYS A 7 -21.66 24.08 17.01
CA CYS A 7 -21.59 22.85 17.79
C CYS A 7 -20.70 21.79 17.12
N ILE A 8 -20.77 21.66 15.79
CA ILE A 8 -19.92 20.73 15.03
C ILE A 8 -18.45 21.15 15.09
N LEU A 9 -18.14 22.43 14.84
CA LEU A 9 -16.77 22.95 14.90
C LEU A 9 -16.17 22.81 16.31
N LYS A 10 -16.96 23.04 17.35
CA LYS A 10 -16.49 22.91 18.74
C LYS A 10 -16.23 21.45 19.14
N ALA A 11 -16.94 20.51 18.51
CA ALA A 11 -16.73 19.07 18.72
C ALA A 11 -15.60 18.50 17.85
N GLU A 12 -15.06 19.25 16.88
CA GLU A 12 -14.02 18.77 15.95
C GLU A 12 -12.79 18.20 16.68
N THR A 13 -12.34 18.88 17.73
CA THR A 13 -11.23 18.42 18.58
C THR A 13 -11.54 17.13 19.35
N ASP A 14 -12.80 16.82 19.61
CA ASP A 14 -13.21 15.55 20.22
C ASP A 14 -13.15 14.38 19.23
N TYR A 15 -13.19 14.65 17.92
CA TYR A 15 -13.05 13.67 16.84
C TYR A 15 -11.60 13.55 16.33
N ALA A 16 -10.80 14.61 16.43
CA ALA A 16 -9.37 14.64 16.08
C ALA A 16 -8.46 13.98 17.13
N ARG A 17 -8.95 12.96 17.87
CA ARG A 17 -8.19 12.30 18.96
C ARG A 17 -7.01 11.47 18.47
N ASP A 18 -7.05 11.01 17.23
CA ASP A 18 -5.97 10.19 16.66
C ASP A 18 -4.87 11.11 16.13
N ARG A 19 -3.65 10.98 16.69
CA ARG A 19 -2.47 11.68 16.18
C ARG A 19 -2.25 11.28 14.72
N VAL A 20 -2.34 12.25 13.81
CA VAL A 20 -1.91 12.07 12.42
C VAL A 20 -0.40 12.22 12.39
N PHE A 21 0.28 11.14 12.01
CA PHE A 21 1.73 11.13 11.85
C PHE A 21 2.11 11.61 10.45
N ASN A 22 3.23 12.30 10.31
CA ASN A 22 3.87 12.38 9.01
C ASN A 22 4.45 11.01 8.60
N GLU A 23 4.86 10.86 7.34
CA GLU A 23 5.35 9.59 6.80
C GLU A 23 6.53 9.03 7.60
N GLY A 24 7.46 9.90 7.99
CA GLY A 24 8.65 9.50 8.73
C GLY A 24 8.33 9.01 10.14
N GLU A 25 7.53 9.77 10.89
CA GLU A 25 7.09 9.39 12.23
C GLU A 25 6.27 8.10 12.23
N GLY A 26 5.38 7.95 11.24
CA GLY A 26 4.56 6.75 11.09
C GLY A 26 5.39 5.50 10.82
N VAL A 27 6.39 5.60 9.94
CA VAL A 27 7.33 4.50 9.67
C VAL A 27 8.20 4.19 10.89
N SER A 28 8.70 5.22 11.60
CA SER A 28 9.51 5.02 12.81
C SER A 28 8.74 4.26 13.89
N LEU A 29 7.50 4.66 14.15
CA LEU A 29 6.62 3.96 15.11
C LEU A 29 6.31 2.53 14.63
N ALA A 30 6.02 2.34 13.34
CA ALA A 30 5.74 1.02 12.81
C ALA A 30 6.93 0.06 12.97
N LEU A 31 8.15 0.55 12.74
CA LEU A 31 9.38 -0.22 12.96
C LEU A 31 9.62 -0.54 14.43
N GLU A 32 9.33 0.39 15.34
CA GLU A 32 9.40 0.14 16.78
C GLU A 32 8.43 -0.97 17.21
N VAL A 33 7.15 -0.84 16.82
CA VAL A 33 6.13 -1.84 17.15
C VAL A 33 6.49 -3.20 16.55
N ALA A 34 6.92 -3.25 15.29
CA ALA A 34 7.27 -4.48 14.59
C ALA A 34 8.38 -5.30 15.29
N ARG A 35 9.24 -4.68 16.11
CA ARG A 35 10.25 -5.39 16.91
C ARG A 35 9.67 -6.15 18.10
N SER A 36 8.47 -5.79 18.54
CA SER A 36 7.83 -6.29 19.78
C SER A 36 6.61 -7.18 19.53
N THR A 37 6.17 -7.33 18.28
CA THR A 37 4.99 -8.11 17.89
C THR A 37 5.34 -9.20 16.89
N THR A 38 4.59 -10.30 16.92
CA THR A 38 4.64 -11.34 15.89
C THR A 38 3.52 -11.18 14.85
N ARG A 39 2.69 -10.15 14.99
CA ARG A 39 1.59 -9.83 14.05
C ARG A 39 2.01 -8.67 13.14
N PRO A 40 1.51 -8.63 11.89
CA PRO A 40 1.80 -7.54 10.96
C PRO A 40 1.40 -6.18 11.54
N VAL A 41 2.26 -5.18 11.34
CA VAL A 41 1.92 -3.78 11.56
C VAL A 41 1.33 -3.21 10.28
N ILE A 42 0.11 -2.67 10.35
CA ILE A 42 -0.53 -2.02 9.21
C ILE A 42 -0.29 -0.52 9.28
N LEU A 43 0.43 0.02 8.30
CA LEU A 43 0.60 1.46 8.09
C LEU A 43 -0.32 1.91 6.96
N VAL A 44 -1.04 3.00 7.17
CA VAL A 44 -2.09 3.43 6.25
C VAL A 44 -1.80 4.82 5.71
N ASP A 45 -1.62 4.88 4.40
CA ASP A 45 -1.52 6.11 3.64
C ASP A 45 -2.92 6.67 3.40
N THR A 46 -3.36 7.54 4.29
CA THR A 46 -4.67 8.18 4.19
C THR A 46 -4.70 9.28 3.13
N GLN A 47 -3.54 9.79 2.70
CA GLN A 47 -3.44 10.87 1.72
C GLN A 47 -3.63 10.37 0.28
N ASP A 48 -3.24 9.12 0.02
CA ASP A 48 -3.33 8.53 -1.31
C ASP A 48 -4.22 7.29 -1.34
N ASN A 49 -5.54 7.50 -1.24
CA ASN A 49 -6.55 6.44 -1.36
C ASN A 49 -7.30 6.55 -2.70
N PRO A 50 -7.09 5.62 -3.67
CA PRO A 50 -7.82 5.61 -4.94
C PRO A 50 -9.34 5.55 -4.81
N GLY A 51 -9.87 4.92 -3.75
CA GLY A 51 -11.31 4.87 -3.49
C GLY A 51 -11.92 6.22 -3.10
N ALA A 52 -11.09 7.16 -2.66
CA ALA A 52 -11.47 8.54 -2.32
C ALA A 52 -10.95 9.57 -3.34
N GLY A 53 -10.48 9.13 -4.51
CA GLY A 53 -9.97 10.01 -5.57
C GLY A 53 -8.45 10.20 -5.62
N GLY A 54 -7.70 9.51 -4.76
CA GLY A 54 -6.22 9.48 -4.81
C GLY A 54 -5.68 8.84 -6.09
N THR A 55 -4.43 9.14 -6.43
CA THR A 55 -3.81 8.66 -7.68
C THR A 55 -3.35 7.21 -7.59
N GLY A 56 -3.11 6.72 -6.38
CA GLY A 56 -2.62 5.38 -6.06
C GLY A 56 -1.12 5.20 -6.28
N ASP A 57 -0.40 6.26 -6.66
CA ASP A 57 0.98 6.18 -7.13
C ASP A 57 2.01 6.88 -6.23
N SER A 58 1.61 7.39 -5.06
CA SER A 58 2.56 8.02 -4.12
C SER A 58 3.66 7.06 -3.65
N THR A 59 4.84 7.63 -3.46
CA THR A 59 6.10 6.93 -3.15
C THR A 59 6.72 7.33 -1.81
N GLY A 60 6.09 8.26 -1.07
CA GLY A 60 6.63 8.81 0.19
C GLY A 60 6.91 7.75 1.24
N LEU A 61 5.95 6.86 1.51
CA LEU A 61 6.15 5.75 2.46
C LEU A 61 7.19 4.74 2.00
N ILE A 62 7.32 4.50 0.68
CA ILE A 62 8.37 3.62 0.16
C ILE A 62 9.74 4.22 0.48
N ARG A 63 9.93 5.54 0.26
CA ARG A 63 11.18 6.23 0.59
C ARG A 63 11.50 6.15 2.08
N GLN A 64 10.52 6.41 2.95
CA GLN A 64 10.72 6.33 4.39
C GLN A 64 11.09 4.92 4.88
N LEU A 65 10.45 3.88 4.34
CA LEU A 65 10.81 2.48 4.64
C LEU A 65 12.25 2.16 4.23
N LEU A 66 12.73 2.70 3.10
CA LEU A 66 14.11 2.52 2.64
C LEU A 66 15.11 3.30 3.49
N GLU A 67 14.84 4.58 3.73
CA GLU A 67 15.68 5.48 4.53
C GLU A 67 15.87 4.93 5.95
N GLN A 68 14.79 4.42 6.55
CA GLN A 68 14.79 3.85 7.89
C GLN A 68 15.14 2.35 7.92
N ARG A 69 15.51 1.76 6.77
CA ARG A 69 16.00 0.38 6.60
C ARG A 69 15.06 -0.69 7.13
N ALA A 70 13.79 -0.62 6.73
CA ALA A 70 12.81 -1.67 7.04
C ALA A 70 13.31 -3.05 6.54
N GLY A 71 13.33 -4.02 7.46
CA GLY A 71 13.85 -5.37 7.19
C GLY A 71 12.85 -6.29 6.48
N ASP A 72 11.56 -6.05 6.66
CA ASP A 72 10.49 -6.80 6.00
C ASP A 72 9.23 -5.91 5.90
N ALA A 73 9.00 -5.35 4.71
CA ALA A 73 7.86 -4.48 4.47
C ALA A 73 7.29 -4.66 3.06
N ILE A 74 5.96 -4.64 2.94
CA ILE A 74 5.26 -4.63 1.65
C ILE A 74 4.41 -3.37 1.53
N VAL A 75 4.54 -2.67 0.40
CA VAL A 75 3.65 -1.58 0.01
C VAL A 75 2.62 -2.09 -1.01
N ALA A 76 1.35 -2.09 -0.61
CA ALA A 76 0.24 -2.68 -1.34
C ALA A 76 -0.89 -1.64 -1.57
N PHE A 77 -1.13 -1.18 -2.80
CA PHE A 77 -0.29 -1.36 -3.98
C PHE A 77 -0.07 0.01 -4.65
N VAL A 78 0.89 0.06 -5.57
CA VAL A 78 1.21 1.25 -6.35
C VAL A 78 0.59 1.10 -7.74
N PHE A 79 -0.21 2.08 -8.15
CA PHE A 79 -0.71 2.14 -9.51
C PHE A 79 0.44 2.49 -10.46
N ASP A 80 0.89 1.49 -11.22
CA ASP A 80 1.98 1.63 -12.18
C ASP A 80 1.86 0.60 -13.32
N PRO A 81 1.09 0.92 -14.36
CA PRO A 81 0.92 0.03 -15.51
C PRO A 81 2.24 -0.30 -16.21
N GLN A 82 3.13 0.69 -16.33
CA GLN A 82 4.39 0.52 -17.03
C GLN A 82 5.31 -0.46 -16.29
N ALA A 83 5.43 -0.33 -14.96
CA ALA A 83 6.22 -1.25 -14.15
C ALA A 83 5.67 -2.68 -14.18
N ALA A 84 4.34 -2.83 -14.11
CA ALA A 84 3.69 -4.14 -14.23
C ALA A 84 3.97 -4.79 -15.59
N GLU A 85 3.84 -4.05 -16.69
CA GLU A 85 4.14 -4.55 -18.04
C GLU A 85 5.62 -4.90 -18.23
N ILE A 86 6.53 -4.09 -17.67
CA ILE A 86 7.96 -4.41 -17.70
C ILE A 86 8.21 -5.72 -16.94
N ALA A 87 7.70 -5.87 -15.72
CA ALA A 87 7.89 -7.09 -14.92
C ALA A 87 7.43 -8.36 -15.66
N HIS A 88 6.26 -8.31 -16.33
CA HIS A 88 5.74 -9.42 -17.11
C HIS A 88 6.59 -9.74 -18.36
N ARG A 89 7.30 -8.76 -18.93
CA ARG A 89 8.19 -8.97 -20.10
C ARG A 89 9.59 -9.47 -19.76
N GLN A 90 10.09 -9.26 -18.54
CA GLN A 90 11.50 -9.52 -18.17
C GLN A 90 11.86 -11.00 -17.93
N GLY A 91 10.94 -11.94 -18.19
CA GLY A 91 11.23 -13.38 -18.10
C GLY A 91 10.69 -14.10 -16.86
N GLY A 92 9.82 -13.45 -16.07
CA GLY A 92 9.10 -14.08 -14.96
C GLY A 92 9.75 -13.88 -13.59
N THR A 93 9.35 -14.70 -12.62
CA THR A 93 9.87 -14.69 -11.25
C THR A 93 11.40 -14.88 -11.22
N GLY A 94 12.09 -14.11 -10.39
CA GLY A 94 13.55 -14.05 -10.26
C GLY A 94 14.23 -13.09 -11.23
N ALA A 95 13.52 -12.58 -12.25
CA ALA A 95 14.08 -11.58 -13.16
C ALA A 95 14.38 -10.27 -12.42
N ARG A 96 15.46 -9.60 -12.83
CA ARG A 96 15.86 -8.29 -12.29
C ARG A 96 15.90 -7.23 -13.38
N PHE A 97 15.42 -6.05 -13.07
CA PHE A 97 15.39 -4.93 -14.01
C PHE A 97 15.42 -3.59 -13.29
N LYS A 98 15.98 -2.59 -13.95
CA LYS A 98 15.99 -1.21 -13.46
C LYS A 98 14.82 -0.46 -14.07
N THR A 99 14.03 0.19 -13.23
CA THR A 99 12.93 1.04 -13.68
C THR A 99 12.64 2.12 -12.64
N GLU A 100 11.62 2.92 -12.91
CA GLU A 100 11.07 3.90 -12.01
C GLU A 100 9.63 3.52 -11.71
N ILE A 101 9.22 3.57 -10.44
CA ILE A 101 7.84 3.27 -10.03
C ILE A 101 7.16 4.45 -9.35
N GLY A 102 5.85 4.58 -9.60
CA GLY A 102 4.98 5.59 -8.97
C GLY A 102 5.40 7.04 -9.22
N GLY A 103 4.76 7.96 -8.51
CA GLY A 103 5.09 9.38 -8.43
C GLY A 103 5.03 10.14 -9.75
N ARG A 104 4.12 9.76 -10.64
CA ARG A 104 3.91 10.41 -11.95
C ARG A 104 2.69 11.34 -11.96
N SER A 105 1.77 11.15 -11.01
CA SER A 105 0.47 11.82 -11.00
C SER A 105 0.24 12.72 -9.77
N GLY A 106 1.16 12.70 -8.81
CA GLY A 106 1.01 13.35 -7.51
C GLY A 106 1.27 14.86 -7.51
N PRO A 107 0.98 15.54 -6.38
CA PRO A 107 1.31 16.95 -6.18
C PRO A 107 2.83 17.19 -6.18
N ASP A 108 3.22 18.46 -6.30
CA ASP A 108 4.63 18.89 -6.29
C ASP A 108 5.40 18.25 -5.12
N GLY A 109 6.54 17.62 -5.44
CA GLY A 109 7.41 16.95 -4.47
C GLY A 109 7.32 15.41 -4.47
N ILE A 110 6.24 14.82 -5.00
CA ILE A 110 6.19 13.38 -5.22
C ILE A 110 6.89 13.04 -6.53
N THR A 111 7.98 12.29 -6.45
CA THR A 111 8.79 11.89 -7.62
C THR A 111 8.81 10.38 -7.81
N PRO A 112 9.05 9.87 -9.03
CA PRO A 112 9.22 8.44 -9.27
C PRO A 112 10.38 7.85 -8.46
N LEU A 113 10.21 6.62 -7.98
CA LEU A 113 11.25 5.89 -7.28
C LEU A 113 12.06 5.06 -8.27
N LYS A 114 13.29 5.49 -8.55
CA LYS A 114 14.25 4.76 -9.37
C LYS A 114 14.98 3.70 -8.55
N ALA A 115 14.86 2.44 -8.94
CA ALA A 115 15.61 1.35 -8.32
C ALA A 115 15.83 0.19 -9.28
N GLU A 116 16.64 -0.78 -8.84
CA GLU A 116 16.62 -2.12 -9.40
C GLU A 116 15.62 -2.97 -8.61
N PHE A 117 14.83 -3.74 -9.34
CA PHE A 117 13.77 -4.57 -8.78
C PHE A 117 13.98 -6.03 -9.16
N GLU A 118 13.65 -6.93 -8.24
CA GLU A 118 13.53 -8.37 -8.48
C GLU A 118 12.05 -8.78 -8.48
N VAL A 119 11.62 -9.51 -9.50
CA VAL A 119 10.26 -10.05 -9.60
C VAL A 119 10.12 -11.21 -8.62
N LEU A 120 9.31 -11.06 -7.59
CA LEU A 120 9.01 -12.14 -6.65
C LEU A 120 7.78 -12.95 -7.06
N ALA A 121 6.80 -12.30 -7.67
CA ALA A 121 5.58 -12.94 -8.17
C ALA A 121 4.95 -12.11 -9.28
N LEU A 122 4.26 -12.79 -10.21
CA LEU A 122 3.44 -12.18 -11.24
C LEU A 122 2.00 -12.66 -11.08
N GLY A 123 1.04 -11.77 -11.32
CA GLY A 123 -0.37 -12.08 -11.32
C GLY A 123 -1.09 -11.40 -12.47
N ASN A 124 -2.24 -11.97 -12.87
CA ASN A 124 -3.12 -11.38 -13.88
C ASN A 124 -4.12 -10.35 -13.29
N GLY A 125 -3.98 -10.02 -12.00
CA GLY A 125 -4.87 -9.18 -11.19
C GLY A 125 -6.34 -9.55 -11.15
N LYS A 126 -6.72 -10.78 -11.52
CA LYS A 126 -8.10 -11.27 -11.46
C LYS A 126 -8.25 -12.24 -10.30
N PHE A 127 -9.01 -11.82 -9.29
CA PHE A 127 -9.28 -12.61 -8.09
C PHE A 127 -10.61 -12.20 -7.47
N ASN A 128 -11.12 -13.00 -6.54
CA ASN A 128 -12.34 -12.66 -5.80
C ASN A 128 -11.97 -11.90 -4.52
N GLY A 129 -12.62 -10.78 -4.29
CA GLY A 129 -12.48 -10.01 -3.05
C GLY A 129 -12.95 -10.79 -1.85
N THR A 130 -12.29 -10.59 -0.71
CA THR A 130 -12.67 -11.15 0.59
C THR A 130 -13.18 -10.04 1.50
N GLY A 131 -14.04 -10.40 2.46
CA GLY A 131 -14.61 -9.46 3.43
C GLY A 131 -15.94 -8.85 2.98
N GLU A 132 -16.59 -8.15 3.91
CA GLU A 132 -17.95 -7.61 3.74
C GLU A 132 -18.02 -6.58 2.61
N PHE A 133 -16.96 -5.77 2.43
CA PHE A 133 -16.88 -4.77 1.36
C PHE A 133 -17.10 -5.38 -0.04
N TYR A 134 -16.66 -6.62 -0.25
CA TYR A 134 -16.81 -7.33 -1.53
C TYR A 134 -17.90 -8.40 -1.50
N ALA A 135 -18.84 -8.32 -0.54
CA ALA A 135 -19.89 -9.33 -0.34
C ALA A 135 -19.34 -10.78 -0.28
N GLY A 136 -18.13 -10.96 0.24
CA GLY A 136 -17.50 -12.27 0.39
C GLY A 136 -17.02 -12.96 -0.89
N GLY A 137 -17.03 -12.29 -2.05
CA GLY A 137 -16.54 -12.92 -3.29
C GLY A 137 -16.64 -12.13 -4.59
N SER A 138 -16.93 -10.83 -4.56
CA SER A 138 -17.06 -10.03 -5.78
C SER A 138 -15.78 -10.09 -6.62
N ALA A 139 -15.95 -10.29 -7.93
CA ALA A 139 -14.82 -10.34 -8.85
C ALA A 139 -14.09 -8.99 -8.91
N ILE A 140 -12.77 -9.03 -8.77
CA ILE A 140 -11.87 -7.89 -8.86
C ILE A 140 -10.96 -8.09 -10.07
N ASP A 141 -10.76 -7.04 -10.85
CA ASP A 141 -9.81 -7.01 -11.95
C ASP A 141 -8.95 -5.73 -11.87
N ILE A 142 -7.74 -5.89 -11.33
CA ILE A 142 -6.74 -4.83 -11.22
C ILE A 142 -5.66 -4.88 -12.32
N GLY A 143 -5.90 -5.65 -13.38
CA GLY A 143 -4.98 -5.79 -14.51
C GLY A 143 -3.69 -6.52 -14.16
N LEU A 144 -2.64 -6.38 -14.97
CA LEU A 144 -1.36 -7.02 -14.69
C LEU A 144 -0.82 -6.55 -13.34
N THR A 145 -0.42 -7.49 -12.51
CA THR A 145 0.15 -7.23 -11.18
C THR A 145 1.48 -7.90 -11.03
N ALA A 146 2.37 -7.29 -10.26
CA ALA A 146 3.65 -7.89 -9.90
C ALA A 146 4.03 -7.53 -8.45
N LEU A 147 4.61 -8.48 -7.73
CA LEU A 147 5.32 -8.23 -6.48
C LEU A 147 6.80 -8.02 -6.80
N LEU A 148 7.32 -6.83 -6.50
CA LEU A 148 8.68 -6.42 -6.81
C LEU A 148 9.45 -6.17 -5.52
N ARG A 149 10.58 -6.85 -5.30
CA ARG A 149 11.54 -6.54 -4.23
C ARG A 149 12.47 -5.44 -4.72
N ILE A 150 12.73 -4.42 -3.91
CA ILE A 150 13.79 -3.44 -4.18
C ILE A 150 15.13 -4.10 -3.84
N SER A 151 16.00 -4.26 -4.85
CA SER A 151 17.30 -4.95 -4.72
C SER A 151 18.10 -4.43 -3.53
N GLY A 152 18.61 -5.35 -2.71
CA GLY A 152 19.44 -5.02 -1.53
C GLY A 152 18.66 -4.58 -0.30
N THR A 153 17.33 -4.71 -0.29
CA THR A 153 16.48 -4.27 0.83
C THR A 153 15.43 -5.31 1.22
N GLY A 154 14.85 -5.13 2.40
CA GLY A 154 13.68 -5.88 2.88
C GLY A 154 12.34 -5.38 2.33
N VAL A 155 12.35 -4.37 1.46
CA VAL A 155 11.15 -3.66 1.01
C VAL A 155 10.68 -4.23 -0.33
N SER A 156 9.39 -4.59 -0.38
CA SER A 156 8.70 -5.04 -1.57
C SER A 156 7.51 -4.13 -1.88
N VAL A 157 7.17 -4.02 -3.15
CA VAL A 157 6.07 -3.20 -3.66
C VAL A 157 5.22 -4.06 -4.58
N ILE A 158 3.91 -4.07 -4.33
CA ILE A 158 2.95 -4.60 -5.30
C ILE A 158 2.64 -3.48 -6.28
N VAL A 159 2.84 -3.72 -7.57
CA VAL A 159 2.43 -2.81 -8.65
C VAL A 159 1.25 -3.39 -9.42
N GLY A 160 0.33 -2.54 -9.85
CA GLY A 160 -0.86 -2.94 -10.60
C GLY A 160 -1.13 -2.02 -11.80
N SER A 161 -1.66 -2.58 -12.89
CA SER A 161 -1.93 -1.83 -14.12
C SER A 161 -3.31 -1.17 -14.19
N ARG A 162 -4.17 -1.39 -13.19
CA ARG A 162 -5.41 -0.65 -12.99
C ARG A 162 -5.50 -0.12 -11.57
N ARG A 163 -6.13 1.05 -11.41
CA ARG A 163 -6.39 1.63 -10.09
C ARG A 163 -7.41 0.79 -9.33
N SER A 164 -7.19 0.68 -8.03
CA SER A 164 -8.06 -0.01 -7.09
C SER A 164 -7.69 0.44 -5.68
N GLN A 165 -8.66 0.38 -4.79
CA GLN A 165 -8.45 0.68 -3.38
C GLN A 165 -8.03 -0.58 -2.63
N ALA A 166 -7.27 -0.40 -1.54
CA ALA A 166 -6.93 -1.50 -0.64
C ALA A 166 -8.14 -1.91 0.22
N GLY A 167 -9.11 -2.61 -0.38
CA GLY A 167 -10.32 -3.09 0.30
C GLY A 167 -10.29 -4.57 0.70
N THR A 168 -9.30 -5.34 0.24
CA THR A 168 -9.26 -6.81 0.39
C THR A 168 -7.84 -7.32 0.62
N GLN A 169 -7.70 -8.39 1.41
CA GLN A 169 -6.44 -9.13 1.56
C GLN A 169 -6.17 -10.07 0.37
N ALA A 170 -7.18 -10.34 -0.47
CA ALA A 170 -7.10 -11.29 -1.58
C ALA A 170 -5.93 -11.01 -2.54
N ILE A 171 -5.48 -9.75 -2.68
CA ILE A 171 -4.33 -9.40 -3.51
C ILE A 171 -3.02 -10.05 -3.01
N PHE A 172 -2.84 -10.20 -1.70
CA PHE A 172 -1.66 -10.84 -1.13
C PHE A 172 -1.66 -12.33 -1.49
N PHE A 173 -2.77 -13.02 -1.24
CA PHE A 173 -2.93 -14.43 -1.58
C PHE A 173 -2.83 -14.70 -3.09
N HIS A 174 -3.35 -13.79 -3.91
CA HIS A 174 -3.21 -13.84 -5.38
C HIS A 174 -1.75 -13.85 -5.84
N LEU A 175 -0.86 -13.21 -5.08
CA LEU A 175 0.58 -13.18 -5.32
C LEU A 175 1.36 -14.20 -4.47
N GLY A 176 0.66 -15.13 -3.81
CA GLY A 176 1.27 -16.18 -2.97
C GLY A 176 1.81 -15.68 -1.62
N ILE A 177 1.39 -14.50 -1.17
CA ILE A 177 1.81 -13.88 0.08
C ILE A 177 0.77 -14.19 1.16
N ASP A 178 1.21 -14.75 2.29
CA ASP A 178 0.42 -14.77 3.52
C ASP A 178 0.66 -13.45 4.26
N PRO A 179 -0.32 -12.51 4.28
CA PRO A 179 -0.13 -11.21 4.89
C PRO A 179 0.15 -11.32 6.40
N LYS A 180 -0.20 -12.43 7.07
CA LYS A 180 0.07 -12.65 8.50
C LYS A 180 1.56 -12.86 8.81
N ARG A 181 2.38 -13.11 7.78
CA ARG A 181 3.82 -13.37 7.91
C ARG A 181 4.69 -12.16 7.56
N VAL A 182 4.07 -11.03 7.21
CA VAL A 182 4.78 -9.81 6.82
C VAL A 182 4.95 -8.92 8.05
N GLY A 183 6.15 -8.39 8.27
CA GLY A 183 6.43 -7.48 9.37
C GLY A 183 5.61 -6.19 9.30
N ILE A 184 5.71 -5.47 8.17
CA ILE A 184 4.99 -4.22 7.94
C ILE A 184 4.24 -4.29 6.61
N ILE A 185 2.94 -3.98 6.62
CA ILE A 185 2.13 -3.82 5.41
C ILE A 185 1.67 -2.37 5.33
N THR A 186 2.00 -1.72 4.22
CA THR A 186 1.58 -0.36 3.94
C THR A 186 0.42 -0.38 2.94
N LEU A 187 -0.68 0.28 3.26
CA LEU A 187 -1.90 0.29 2.46
C LEU A 187 -2.30 1.71 2.06
N LYS A 188 -2.79 1.84 0.83
CA LYS A 188 -3.41 3.07 0.31
C LYS A 188 -4.92 3.05 0.58
N SER A 189 -5.35 3.64 1.70
CA SER A 189 -6.72 3.54 2.22
C SER A 189 -7.00 4.63 3.25
N SER A 190 -8.27 4.97 3.51
CA SER A 190 -8.66 5.89 4.59
C SER A 190 -9.47 5.21 5.69
N VAL A 191 -10.42 4.35 5.34
CA VAL A 191 -11.35 3.72 6.30
C VAL A 191 -11.52 2.21 6.12
N HIS A 192 -11.39 1.70 4.90
CA HIS A 192 -11.77 0.31 4.59
C HIS A 192 -10.76 -0.73 5.08
N PHE A 193 -9.50 -0.34 5.36
CA PHE A 193 -8.48 -1.28 5.84
C PHE A 193 -8.87 -1.95 7.17
N ARG A 194 -9.55 -1.25 8.10
CA ARG A 194 -9.87 -1.74 9.45
C ARG A 194 -10.82 -2.95 9.44
N GLN A 195 -11.72 -3.01 8.47
CA GLN A 195 -12.66 -4.14 8.34
C GLN A 195 -11.98 -5.37 7.72
N THR A 196 -10.91 -5.17 6.97
CA THR A 196 -10.22 -6.24 6.25
C THR A 196 -8.96 -6.73 6.98
N SER A 197 -8.39 -5.97 7.93
CA SER A 197 -7.19 -6.34 8.70
C SER A 197 -7.46 -7.02 10.04
N SER A 198 -8.73 -7.03 10.48
CA SER A 198 -9.14 -7.49 11.82
C SER A 198 -9.45 -9.00 11.94
N ARG A 199 -9.19 -9.80 10.90
CA ARG A 199 -9.42 -11.27 10.88
C ARG A 199 -8.24 -12.03 10.27
#